data_AF-A0A497FAN6-F1
#
_entry.id   AF-A0A497FAN6-F1
#
_cell.length_a   1.000
_cell.length_b   1.000
_cell.length_c   1.000
_cell.angle_alpha   90.00
_cell.angle_beta   90.00
_cell.angle_gamma   90.00
#
_symmetry.space_group_name_H-M   'P 1'
#
loop_
_entity.id
_entity.type
_entity.pdbx_description
1 polymer ?
#
loop_
_entity_poly.entity_id
_entity_poly.type
_entity_poly.pdbx_seq_one_letter_code
_entity_poly.pdbx_strand_id
1 'polypeptide(L)'
;MKLEEYLDKWIKGESEEVTWYLAAAVVAEERGLIEVAQALKTIAMEEAMHGARALIQAGKIPDLRKFIEVRIEAEKKAAEERHEEAKHHDEPWKTLFEYTARDEERHAKMLDRILKRIQ
;
A
#
# COMPACT_ATOMS: atom_id res chain seq x y z
N MET A 1 15.25 -23.21 -1.12
CA MET A 1 14.85 -21.85 -0.74
C MET A 1 14.80 -21.81 0.77
N LYS A 2 15.45 -20.82 1.39
CA LYS A 2 15.36 -20.61 2.85
C LYS A 2 13.97 -20.06 3.20
N LEU A 3 13.56 -20.18 4.46
CA LEU A 3 12.25 -19.70 4.91
C LEU A 3 12.11 -18.19 4.66
N GLU A 4 13.16 -17.41 4.93
CA GLU A 4 13.16 -15.96 4.76
C GLU A 4 12.95 -15.56 3.29
N GLU A 5 13.64 -16.24 2.37
CA GLU A 5 13.50 -16.02 0.92
C GLU A 5 12.07 -16.37 0.44
N TYR A 6 11.49 -17.43 1.00
CA TYR A 6 10.12 -17.80 0.70
C TYR A 6 9.12 -16.78 1.22
N LEU A 7 9.30 -16.30 2.46
CA LEU A 7 8.43 -15.29 3.07
C LEU A 7 8.44 -13.99 2.28
N ASP A 8 9.62 -13.51 1.88
CA ASP A 8 9.74 -12.28 1.08
C ASP A 8 9.02 -12.43 -0.27
N LYS A 9 9.20 -13.58 -0.94
CA LYS A 9 8.48 -13.89 -2.19
C LYS A 9 6.97 -13.97 -1.98
N TRP A 10 6.54 -14.63 -0.92
CA TRP A 10 5.13 -14.83 -0.62
C TRP A 10 4.43 -13.51 -0.28
N ILE A 11 4.97 -12.71 0.64
CA ILE A 11 4.43 -11.40 1.02
C ILE A 11 4.34 -10.46 -0.18
N LYS A 12 5.33 -10.50 -1.08
CA LYS A 12 5.29 -9.73 -2.32
C LYS A 12 4.13 -10.19 -3.23
N GLY A 13 3.92 -11.49 -3.35
CA GLY A 13 2.79 -12.06 -4.11
C GLY A 13 1.44 -11.62 -3.54
N GLU A 14 1.24 -11.78 -2.23
CA GLU A 14 0.02 -11.33 -1.53
C GLU A 14 -0.24 -9.84 -1.77
N SER A 15 0.79 -9.00 -1.67
CA SER A 15 0.66 -7.55 -1.90
C SER A 15 0.34 -7.21 -3.37
N GLU A 16 0.81 -8.02 -4.32
CA GLU A 16 0.48 -7.86 -5.74
C GLU A 16 -1.00 -8.20 -6.00
N GLU A 17 -1.48 -9.31 -5.43
CA GLU A 17 -2.89 -9.73 -5.55
C GLU A 17 -3.87 -8.69 -5.01
N VAL A 18 -3.54 -8.00 -3.89
CA VAL A 18 -4.34 -6.88 -3.37
C VAL A 18 -4.61 -5.83 -4.47
N THR A 19 -3.58 -5.44 -5.22
CA THR A 19 -3.72 -4.40 -6.26
C THR A 19 -4.52 -4.90 -7.46
N TRP A 20 -4.35 -6.16 -7.85
CA TRP A 20 -5.13 -6.79 -8.91
C TRP A 20 -6.62 -6.89 -8.55
N TYR A 21 -6.95 -7.33 -7.34
CA TYR A 21 -8.35 -7.43 -6.90
C TYR A 21 -9.02 -6.08 -6.76
N LEU A 22 -8.33 -5.06 -6.24
CA LEU A 22 -8.88 -3.69 -6.18
C LEU A 22 -9.10 -3.09 -7.57
N ALA A 23 -8.18 -3.30 -8.52
CA ALA A 23 -8.37 -2.86 -9.90
C ALA A 23 -9.56 -3.58 -10.57
N ALA A 24 -9.66 -4.90 -10.38
CA ALA A 24 -10.79 -5.69 -10.86
C ALA A 24 -12.12 -5.22 -10.25
N ALA A 25 -12.11 -4.83 -8.97
CA ALA A 25 -13.29 -4.28 -8.30
C ALA A 25 -13.75 -2.98 -8.95
N VAL A 26 -12.84 -2.05 -9.25
CA VAL A 26 -13.18 -0.79 -9.97
C VAL A 26 -13.82 -1.09 -11.32
N VAL A 27 -13.22 -2.00 -12.11
CA VAL A 27 -13.78 -2.42 -13.40
C VAL A 27 -15.16 -3.07 -13.25
N ALA A 28 -15.41 -3.81 -12.18
CA ALA A 28 -16.73 -4.38 -11.89
C ALA A 28 -17.77 -3.29 -11.55
N GLU A 29 -17.38 -2.26 -10.79
CA GLU A 29 -18.26 -1.11 -10.48
C GLU A 29 -18.65 -0.34 -11.74
N GLU A 30 -17.70 -0.07 -12.63
CA GLU A 30 -17.95 0.59 -13.92
C GLU A 30 -18.95 -0.18 -14.81
N ARG A 31 -19.02 -1.51 -14.64
CA ARG A 31 -19.97 -2.39 -15.34
C ARG A 31 -21.30 -2.56 -14.61
N GLY A 32 -21.49 -1.88 -13.48
CA GLY A 32 -22.70 -2.01 -12.63
C GLY A 32 -22.78 -3.32 -11.84
N LEU A 33 -21.69 -4.09 -11.75
CA LEU A 33 -21.63 -5.36 -11.03
C LEU A 33 -21.21 -5.14 -9.57
N ILE A 34 -22.04 -4.41 -8.82
CA ILE A 34 -21.71 -3.93 -7.48
C ILE A 34 -21.41 -5.08 -6.49
N GLU A 35 -22.17 -6.17 -6.52
CA GLU A 35 -21.93 -7.33 -5.66
C GLU A 35 -20.58 -8.00 -5.95
N VAL A 36 -20.19 -8.08 -7.23
CA VAL A 36 -18.89 -8.63 -7.64
C VAL A 36 -17.76 -7.72 -7.17
N ALA A 37 -17.91 -6.40 -7.34
CA ALA A 37 -16.92 -5.44 -6.86
C ALA A 37 -16.71 -5.55 -5.35
N GLN A 38 -17.80 -5.70 -4.59
CA GLN A 38 -17.70 -5.85 -3.14
C GLN A 38 -17.02 -7.15 -2.74
N ALA A 39 -17.32 -8.26 -3.40
CA ALA A 39 -16.63 -9.52 -3.18
C ALA A 39 -15.12 -9.41 -3.47
N LEU A 40 -14.74 -8.75 -4.56
CA LEU A 40 -13.33 -8.51 -4.91
C LEU A 40 -12.61 -7.63 -3.87
N LYS A 41 -13.27 -6.59 -3.34
CA LYS A 41 -12.72 -5.77 -2.25
C LYS A 41 -12.53 -6.57 -0.96
N THR A 42 -13.44 -7.49 -0.65
CA THR A 42 -13.29 -8.40 0.49
C THR A 42 -12.07 -9.30 0.30
N ILE A 43 -11.94 -9.94 -0.87
CA ILE A 43 -10.78 -10.80 -1.17
C ILE A 43 -9.47 -10.03 -1.07
N ALA A 44 -9.41 -8.81 -1.61
CA ALA A 44 -8.21 -7.96 -1.49
C ALA A 44 -7.79 -7.73 -0.03
N MET A 45 -8.76 -7.55 0.88
CA MET A 45 -8.46 -7.38 2.31
C MET A 45 -8.02 -8.70 2.97
N GLU A 46 -8.52 -9.84 2.51
CA GLU A 46 -8.10 -11.16 2.98
C GLU A 46 -6.64 -11.44 2.60
N GLU A 47 -6.22 -11.16 1.36
CA GLU A 47 -4.82 -11.29 0.93
C GLU A 47 -3.89 -10.32 1.68
N ALA A 48 -4.34 -9.08 1.91
CA ALA A 48 -3.60 -8.14 2.76
C ALA A 48 -3.37 -8.72 4.17
N MET A 49 -4.36 -9.43 4.72
CA MET A 49 -4.25 -10.08 6.02
C MET A 49 -3.36 -11.33 6.00
N HIS A 50 -3.24 -12.05 4.89
CA HIS A 50 -2.25 -13.13 4.75
C HIS A 50 -0.83 -12.59 4.88
N GLY A 51 -0.48 -11.56 4.11
CA GLY A 51 0.83 -10.89 4.21
C GLY A 51 1.09 -10.31 5.61
N ALA A 52 0.09 -9.65 6.21
CA ALA A 52 0.22 -9.10 7.56
C ALA A 52 0.47 -10.17 8.63
N ARG A 53 -0.23 -11.32 8.57
CA ARG A 53 0.00 -12.45 9.49
C ARG A 53 1.42 -13.00 9.37
N ALA A 54 1.95 -13.12 8.16
CA ALA A 54 3.32 -13.56 7.94
C ALA A 54 4.35 -12.58 8.56
N LEU A 55 4.17 -11.27 8.37
CA LEU A 55 5.03 -10.24 8.96
C LEU A 55 5.00 -10.26 10.49
N ILE A 56 3.82 -10.45 11.09
CA ILE A 56 3.65 -10.58 12.55
C ILE A 56 4.36 -11.84 13.06
N GLN A 57 4.13 -12.98 12.43
CA GLN A 57 4.74 -14.26 12.82
C GLN A 57 6.27 -14.23 12.71
N ALA A 58 6.80 -13.50 11.73
CA ALA A 58 8.23 -13.30 11.52
C ALA A 58 8.83 -12.17 12.40
N GLY A 59 8.04 -11.51 13.26
CA GLY A 59 8.52 -10.46 14.15
C GLY A 59 9.05 -9.22 13.45
N LYS A 60 8.55 -8.90 12.25
CA LYS A 60 9.07 -7.81 11.40
C LYS A 60 8.74 -6.40 11.92
N ILE A 61 7.82 -6.29 12.88
CA ILE A 61 7.46 -5.04 13.57
C ILE A 61 7.74 -5.20 15.07
N PRO A 62 9.01 -5.19 15.51
CA PRO A 62 9.35 -5.36 16.93
C PRO A 62 9.05 -4.11 17.77
N ASP A 63 8.98 -2.93 17.15
CA ASP A 63 8.69 -1.65 17.80
C ASP A 63 7.77 -0.84 16.88
N LEU A 64 6.53 -0.60 17.33
CA LEU A 64 5.51 0.11 16.57
C LEU A 64 5.86 1.59 16.34
N ARG A 65 6.48 2.23 17.34
CA ARG A 65 6.87 3.64 17.26
C ARG A 65 7.95 3.81 16.20
N LYS A 66 9.02 3.02 16.30
CA LYS A 66 10.12 3.05 15.32
C LYS A 66 9.64 2.69 13.91
N PHE A 67 8.72 1.73 13.80
CA PHE A 67 8.11 1.38 12.52
C PHE A 67 7.40 2.58 11.90
N ILE A 68 6.57 3.31 12.67
CA ILE A 68 5.86 4.49 12.19
C ILE A 68 6.83 5.63 11.82
N GLU A 69 7.86 5.87 12.63
CA GLU A 69 8.92 6.87 12.33
C GLU A 69 9.59 6.59 10.97
N VAL A 70 9.95 5.33 10.70
CA VAL A 70 10.53 4.93 9.40
C VAL A 70 9.52 5.09 8.26
N ARG A 71 8.24 4.79 8.50
CA ARG A 71 7.20 4.95 7.46
C ARG A 71 6.95 6.41 7.11
N ILE A 72 6.99 7.34 8.06
CA ILE A 72 6.83 8.79 7.79
C ILE A 72 7.88 9.26 6.77
N GLU A 73 9.15 8.91 6.98
CA GLU A 73 10.23 9.29 6.07
C GLU A 73 10.10 8.57 4.71
N ALA A 74 9.66 7.31 4.71
CA ALA A 74 9.39 6.60 3.47
C ALA A 74 8.27 7.25 2.64
N GLU A 75 7.17 7.69 3.27
CA GLU A 75 6.08 8.39 2.56
C GLU A 75 6.53 9.74 1.99
N LYS A 76 7.32 10.52 2.75
CA LYS A 76 7.88 11.79 2.24
C LYS A 76 8.77 11.57 1.01
N LYS A 77 9.65 10.57 1.09
CA LYS A 77 10.53 10.21 -0.03
C LYS A 77 9.72 9.73 -1.25
N ALA A 78 8.70 8.90 -1.03
CA ALA A 78 7.83 8.45 -2.10
C ALA A 78 7.04 9.60 -2.76
N ALA A 79 6.62 10.60 -1.99
CA ALA A 79 6.00 11.80 -2.55
C ALA A 79 6.96 12.57 -3.45
N GLU A 80 8.20 12.81 -3.00
CA GLU A 80 9.25 13.49 -3.79
C GLU A 80 9.56 12.73 -5.08
N GLU A 81 9.75 11.41 -4.99
CA GLU A 81 10.01 10.54 -6.15
C GLU A 81 8.87 10.60 -7.16
N ARG A 82 7.60 10.59 -6.72
CA ARG A 82 6.44 10.64 -7.62
C ARG A 82 6.23 12.02 -8.24
N HIS A 83 6.49 13.10 -7.52
CA HIS A 83 6.50 14.45 -8.09
C HIS A 83 7.57 14.60 -9.17
N GLU A 84 8.73 13.98 -8.98
CA GLU A 84 9.79 13.98 -9.99
C GLU A 84 9.41 13.11 -11.19
N GLU A 85 8.87 11.92 -10.96
CA GLU A 85 8.40 11.04 -12.04
C GLU A 85 7.31 11.73 -12.88
N ALA A 86 6.38 12.46 -12.27
CA ALA A 86 5.33 13.19 -12.98
C ALA A 86 5.86 14.21 -14.02
N LYS A 87 7.09 14.71 -13.86
CA LYS A 87 7.72 15.62 -14.83
C LYS A 87 8.20 14.91 -16.09
N HIS A 88 8.37 13.59 -16.02
CA HIS A 88 8.90 12.74 -17.09
C HIS A 88 7.82 12.06 -17.93
N HIS A 89 6.54 12.23 -17.58
CA HIS A 89 5.41 11.59 -18.27
C HIS A 89 4.33 12.60 -18.68
N ASP A 90 3.56 12.23 -19.70
CA ASP A 90 2.38 12.96 -20.16
C ASP A 90 1.09 12.43 -19.51
N GLU A 91 -0.04 13.06 -19.83
CA GLU A 91 -1.35 12.58 -19.38
C GLU A 91 -1.71 11.21 -19.98
N PRO A 92 -2.37 10.31 -19.24
CA PRO A 92 -2.92 10.50 -17.87
C PRO A 92 -1.94 10.15 -16.73
N TRP A 93 -0.73 9.68 -17.05
CA TRP A 93 0.24 9.20 -16.06
C TRP A 93 0.77 10.31 -15.17
N LYS A 94 0.99 11.50 -15.74
CA LYS A 94 1.33 12.69 -14.98
C LYS A 94 0.33 12.98 -13.88
N THR A 95 -0.96 13.01 -14.20
CA THR A 95 -2.03 13.23 -13.21
C THR A 95 -2.04 12.12 -12.15
N LEU A 96 -1.85 10.86 -12.55
CA LEU A 96 -1.81 9.74 -11.59
C LEU A 96 -0.63 9.89 -10.60
N PHE A 97 0.57 10.22 -11.08
CA PHE A 97 1.73 10.40 -10.22
C PHE A 97 1.60 11.61 -9.29
N GLU A 98 1.10 12.74 -9.78
CA GLU A 98 0.80 13.92 -8.95
C GLU A 98 -0.26 13.62 -7.88
N TYR A 99 -1.33 12.91 -8.25
CA TYR A 99 -2.38 12.51 -7.31
C TYR A 99 -1.82 11.62 -6.20
N THR A 100 -1.09 10.58 -6.58
CA THR A 100 -0.52 9.62 -5.64
C THR A 100 0.63 10.22 -4.82
N ALA A 101 1.35 11.24 -5.31
CA ALA A 101 2.34 11.99 -4.54
C ALA A 101 1.69 12.76 -3.38
N ARG A 102 0.59 13.47 -3.66
CA ARG A 102 -0.18 14.21 -2.63
C ARG A 102 -0.80 13.27 -1.59
N ASP A 103 -1.17 12.06 -2.00
CA ASP A 103 -1.64 11.04 -1.08
C ASP A 103 -0.53 10.59 -0.12
N GLU A 104 0.72 10.41 -0.56
CA GLU A 104 1.82 10.08 0.36
C GLU A 104 2.16 11.25 1.30
N GLU A 105 2.08 12.51 0.84
CA GLU A 105 2.18 13.67 1.74
C GLU A 105 1.09 13.66 2.82
N ARG A 106 -0.14 13.26 2.44
CA ARG A 106 -1.26 13.09 3.38
C ARG A 106 -0.99 11.93 4.34
N HIS A 107 -0.48 10.80 3.85
CA HIS A 107 -0.16 9.64 4.67
C HIS A 107 0.96 9.94 5.68
N ALA A 108 2.02 10.63 5.28
CA ALA A 108 3.06 11.12 6.19
C ALA A 108 2.46 11.96 7.34
N LYS A 109 1.59 12.93 7.01
CA LYS A 109 0.90 13.76 8.01
C LYS A 109 -0.03 12.96 8.92
N MET A 110 -0.69 11.93 8.40
CA MET A 110 -1.53 11.03 9.20
C MET A 110 -0.68 10.19 10.16
N LEU A 111 0.43 9.63 9.68
CA LEU A 111 1.37 8.87 10.49
C LEU A 111 2.01 9.73 11.59
N ASP A 112 2.38 10.99 11.30
CA ASP A 112 2.85 11.95 12.30
C ASP A 112 1.83 12.15 13.44
N ARG A 113 0.54 12.23 13.09
CA ARG A 113 -0.55 12.36 14.07
C ARG A 113 -0.72 11.08 14.89
N ILE A 114 -0.60 9.91 14.26
CA ILE A 114 -0.65 8.61 14.94
C ILE A 114 0.52 8.50 15.92
N LEU A 115 1.74 8.82 15.47
CA LEU A 115 2.96 8.78 16.28
C LEU A 115 2.80 9.60 17.56
N LYS A 116 2.30 10.84 17.46
CA LYS A 116 2.01 11.70 18.63
C LYS A 116 1.02 11.11 19.63
N ARG A 117 0.16 10.17 19.23
CA ARG A 117 -0.81 9.50 20.11
C ARG A 117 -0.24 8.29 20.85
N ILE A 118 0.84 7.70 20.33
CA ILE A 118 1.48 6.50 20.88
C ILE A 118 2.85 6.80 21.51
N GLN A 119 3.21 8.08 21.61
CA GLN A 119 4.47 8.58 22.15
C GLN A 119 4.58 8.44 23.66
#